data_AF-A0A1L7SUH5-F1
#
_entry.id   AF-A0A1L7SUH5-F1
#
_cell.length_a   1.000
_cell.length_b   1.000
_cell.length_c   1.000
_cell.angle_alpha   90.00
_cell.angle_beta   90.00
_cell.angle_gamma   90.00
#
_symmetry.space_group_name_H-M   'P 1'
#
loop_
_entity.id
_entity.type
_entity.pdbx_description
1 polymer ?
#
loop_
_entity_poly.entity_id
_entity_poly.type
_entity_poly.pdbx_seq_one_letter_code
_entity_poly.pdbx_strand_id
1 'polypeptide(L)'
;MSSGLTRRRGAGGAGPAAEGDSSNGTAPRTSTPSARDNGPETSYESTENGHKIAFDPRDISESAERSKQPKLTLMEEVLLLGLKDKQGYLSFWNDNISYALRGCIVIELAFRGRIAMEKDASRRRFPLADRNIEVIDDTLTGEVLLDEALKMMKQSEKMSVATWIDLMSGETWNLMKIGYQLKQVRERLAKGLVDKGILRTEKRNFLLFDMATHPVADGGAKEEIRRRVRNILTQRTVVLNGSQFLPESLEFRYMRSIAMVCAAYAANVLENALASLGHEARERAFAQTDDLLADYSQWPFGKKATQNGIGANLPQLINEEVNSGKDKELQLEVVAACLSVFTRLDSLL
;
A
#
# COMPACT_ATOMS: atom_id res chain seq x y z
N MET A 1 51.00 -5.38 -16.99
CA MET A 1 50.18 -5.28 -18.21
C MET A 1 48.77 -4.94 -17.78
N SER A 2 48.35 -3.68 -18.00
CA SER A 2 47.06 -3.12 -17.56
C SER A 2 46.07 -3.22 -18.71
N SER A 3 44.91 -3.84 -18.49
CA SER A 3 43.85 -4.02 -19.48
C SER A 3 42.78 -2.95 -19.30
N GLY A 4 42.57 -2.15 -20.34
CA GLY A 4 41.79 -0.92 -20.33
C GLY A 4 40.28 -1.10 -20.52
N LEU A 5 39.53 -0.20 -19.87
CA LEU A 5 38.12 0.07 -20.10
C LEU A 5 37.93 0.78 -21.45
N THR A 6 37.13 0.18 -22.34
CA THR A 6 36.75 0.75 -23.64
C THR A 6 35.53 1.66 -23.49
N ARG A 7 35.73 2.99 -23.51
CA ARG A 7 34.67 4.00 -23.69
C ARG A 7 34.49 4.30 -25.18
N ARG A 8 33.37 3.88 -25.77
CA ARG A 8 33.02 4.18 -27.17
C ARG A 8 32.34 5.56 -27.24
N ARG A 9 33.05 6.58 -27.73
CA ARG A 9 32.49 7.86 -28.20
C ARG A 9 31.98 7.67 -29.63
N GLY A 10 30.74 8.05 -29.88
CA GLY A 10 30.17 8.21 -31.23
C GLY A 10 30.51 9.60 -31.77
N ALA A 11 30.98 9.62 -33.03
CA ALA A 11 31.45 10.79 -33.75
C ALA A 11 30.29 11.59 -34.36
N GLY A 12 30.35 12.92 -34.23
CA GLY A 12 29.61 13.86 -35.06
C GLY A 12 30.57 14.44 -36.11
N GLY A 13 30.29 14.19 -37.38
CA GLY A 13 31.11 14.63 -38.51
C GLY A 13 30.91 16.12 -38.82
N ALA A 14 32.03 16.79 -39.08
CA ALA A 14 32.10 18.15 -39.60
C ALA A 14 32.29 18.10 -41.13
N GLY A 15 31.68 19.07 -41.83
CA GLY A 15 31.94 19.38 -43.23
C GLY A 15 31.67 20.88 -43.50
N PRO A 16 32.37 21.54 -44.45
CA PRO A 16 32.89 22.90 -44.26
C PRO A 16 32.13 24.01 -45.00
N ALA A 17 32.56 25.24 -44.70
CA ALA A 17 32.04 26.55 -45.08
C ALA A 17 32.18 26.92 -46.57
N ALA A 18 31.30 27.83 -47.02
CA ALA A 18 31.53 28.73 -48.14
C ALA A 18 30.77 30.06 -47.90
N GLU A 19 31.45 31.17 -48.22
CA GLU A 19 31.06 32.59 -48.03
C GLU A 19 30.05 33.09 -49.07
N GLY A 20 29.32 34.18 -48.76
CA GLY A 20 28.52 34.93 -49.74
C GLY A 20 27.52 35.96 -49.19
N ASP A 21 28.03 37.15 -48.88
CA ASP A 21 27.49 38.52 -49.11
C ASP A 21 26.03 38.97 -48.76
N SER A 22 25.99 40.08 -48.01
CA SER A 22 25.07 41.24 -48.02
C SER A 22 23.52 41.12 -48.05
N SER A 23 22.87 41.63 -47.00
CA SER A 23 22.00 42.86 -47.00
C SER A 23 20.83 42.83 -46.00
N ASN A 24 20.55 44.03 -45.45
CA ASN A 24 19.54 44.41 -44.44
C ASN A 24 18.09 43.99 -44.73
N GLY A 25 17.31 43.71 -43.67
CA GLY A 25 15.84 43.70 -43.76
C GLY A 25 15.12 43.22 -42.49
N THR A 26 14.65 44.17 -41.69
CA THR A 26 13.79 43.99 -40.51
C THR A 26 12.37 43.57 -40.90
N ALA A 27 11.85 42.44 -40.39
CA ALA A 27 10.41 42.22 -40.15
C ALA A 27 10.17 40.95 -39.30
N PRO A 28 9.21 40.95 -38.36
CA PRO A 28 8.98 39.85 -37.44
C PRO A 28 8.10 38.76 -38.07
N ARG A 29 8.49 37.49 -37.93
CA ARG A 29 7.64 36.35 -38.30
C ARG A 29 7.17 35.61 -37.06
N THR A 30 5.86 35.69 -36.84
CA THR A 30 5.04 34.78 -36.06
C THR A 30 5.31 33.32 -36.43
N SER A 31 5.62 32.48 -35.43
CA SER A 31 5.61 31.02 -35.57
C SER A 31 4.73 30.40 -34.49
N THR A 32 3.75 29.65 -34.99
CA THR A 32 2.81 28.75 -34.32
C THR A 32 3.49 27.73 -33.38
N PRO A 33 2.78 27.24 -32.35
CA PRO A 33 3.32 26.27 -31.40
C PRO A 33 3.28 24.87 -32.00
N SER A 34 4.45 24.27 -32.23
CA SER A 34 4.58 22.88 -32.68
C SER A 34 5.24 22.02 -31.60
N ALA A 35 4.57 20.89 -31.35
CA ALA A 35 5.06 19.65 -30.77
C ALA A 35 5.52 19.68 -29.29
N ARG A 36 4.74 18.97 -28.47
CA ARG A 36 5.07 18.52 -27.11
C ARG A 36 6.42 17.82 -27.12
N ASP A 37 7.41 18.47 -26.53
CA ASP A 37 8.69 17.89 -26.19
C ASP A 37 8.50 17.10 -24.88
N ASN A 38 8.40 15.77 -25.00
CA ASN A 38 8.26 14.85 -23.86
C ASN A 38 9.63 14.22 -23.56
N GLY A 39 10.67 15.06 -23.50
CA GLY A 39 12.00 14.67 -23.00
C GLY A 39 12.05 14.69 -21.48
N PRO A 40 12.94 13.92 -20.83
CA PRO A 40 13.13 14.03 -19.38
C PRO A 40 13.64 15.43 -19.02
N GLU A 41 12.83 16.20 -18.30
CA GLU A 41 13.26 17.49 -17.75
C GLU A 41 14.33 17.25 -16.69
N THR A 42 15.54 17.79 -16.92
CA THR A 42 16.62 17.71 -15.94
C THR A 42 16.73 19.06 -15.24
N SER A 43 16.49 19.07 -13.94
CA SER A 43 16.62 20.25 -13.08
C SER A 43 17.90 20.18 -12.25
N TYR A 44 18.41 21.35 -11.86
CA TYR A 44 19.68 21.48 -11.15
C TYR A 44 19.47 22.24 -9.86
N GLU A 45 19.79 21.63 -8.72
CA GLU A 45 19.91 22.34 -7.45
C GLU A 45 21.38 22.74 -7.22
N SER A 46 21.59 23.98 -6.78
CA SER A 46 22.91 24.48 -6.38
C SER A 46 23.09 24.26 -4.88
N THR A 47 23.87 23.25 -4.50
CA THR A 47 24.28 23.11 -3.09
C THR A 47 25.37 24.12 -2.74
N GLU A 48 25.45 24.48 -1.46
CA GLU A 48 26.38 25.46 -0.89
C GLU A 48 27.87 25.16 -1.19
N ASN A 49 28.20 23.92 -1.56
CA ASN A 49 29.53 23.46 -1.96
C ASN A 49 29.76 23.40 -3.49
N GLY A 50 28.91 24.04 -4.30
CA GLY A 50 29.11 24.17 -5.75
C GLY A 50 28.96 22.88 -6.57
N HIS A 51 28.47 21.78 -5.96
CA HIS A 51 28.10 20.58 -6.68
C HIS A 51 26.69 20.71 -7.25
N LYS A 52 26.60 20.73 -8.59
CA LYS A 52 25.33 20.70 -9.32
C LYS A 52 24.88 19.25 -9.41
N ILE A 53 23.86 18.90 -8.63
CA ILE A 53 23.21 17.58 -8.72
C ILE A 53 22.11 17.72 -9.76
N ALA A 54 22.26 16.99 -10.88
CA ALA A 54 21.19 16.85 -11.84
C ALA A 54 20.14 15.89 -11.25
N PHE A 55 18.89 16.33 -11.16
CA PHE A 55 17.76 15.52 -10.71
C PHE A 55 16.58 15.68 -11.68
N ASP A 56 15.78 14.63 -11.84
CA ASP A 56 14.48 14.75 -12.52
C ASP A 56 13.46 15.31 -11.51
N PRO A 57 12.76 16.41 -11.79
CA PRO A 57 11.69 16.93 -10.93
C PRO A 57 10.69 15.88 -10.46
N ARG A 58 10.45 14.86 -11.29
CA ARG A 58 9.57 13.74 -10.96
C ARG A 58 10.13 12.90 -9.83
N ASP A 59 11.44 12.67 -9.80
CA ASP A 59 12.12 11.91 -8.72
C ASP A 59 11.97 12.59 -7.35
N ILE A 60 12.00 13.94 -7.29
CA ILE A 60 11.76 14.69 -6.04
C ILE A 60 10.30 14.56 -5.61
N SER A 61 9.36 14.69 -6.55
CA SER A 61 7.93 14.59 -6.24
C SER A 61 7.54 13.18 -5.76
N GLU A 62 8.08 12.14 -6.41
CA GLU A 62 7.90 10.74 -6.01
C GLU A 62 8.55 10.46 -4.65
N SER A 63 9.74 11.01 -4.38
CA SER A 63 10.40 10.89 -3.08
C SER A 63 9.60 11.56 -1.96
N ALA A 64 9.00 12.73 -2.22
CA ALA A 64 8.17 13.44 -1.26
C ALA A 64 6.87 12.68 -0.96
N GLU A 65 6.17 12.16 -1.97
CA GLU A 65 4.99 11.30 -1.75
C GLU A 65 5.35 10.02 -1.00
N ARG A 66 6.45 9.36 -1.37
CA ARG A 66 6.93 8.14 -0.72
C ARG A 66 7.29 8.38 0.76
N SER A 67 7.82 9.55 1.09
CA SER A 67 8.13 9.93 2.48
C SER A 67 6.90 10.12 3.36
N LYS A 68 5.73 10.41 2.76
CA LYS A 68 4.45 10.53 3.49
C LYS A 68 3.81 9.18 3.79
N GLN A 69 4.23 8.12 3.10
CA GLN A 69 3.67 6.78 3.27
C GLN A 69 4.43 5.98 4.32
N PRO A 70 3.78 5.03 5.02
CA PRO A 70 4.48 4.12 5.92
C PRO A 70 5.48 3.28 5.13
N LYS A 71 6.59 2.90 5.77
CA LYS A 71 7.63 2.05 5.15
C LYS A 71 7.08 0.69 4.71
N LEU A 72 6.07 0.19 5.41
CA LEU A 72 5.39 -1.07 5.13
C LEU A 72 3.95 -0.80 4.67
N THR A 73 3.53 -1.53 3.66
CA THR A 73 2.12 -1.60 3.25
C THR A 73 1.33 -2.48 4.21
N LEU A 74 0.01 -2.29 4.25
CA LEU A 74 -0.88 -3.14 5.04
C LEU A 74 -0.71 -4.64 4.72
N MET A 75 -0.54 -4.98 3.44
CA MET A 75 -0.29 -6.35 2.98
C MET A 75 0.97 -6.95 3.63
N GLU A 76 2.05 -6.17 3.70
CA GLU A 76 3.32 -6.59 4.28
C GLU A 76 3.25 -6.75 5.80
N GLU A 77 2.51 -5.88 6.49
CA GLU A 77 2.31 -6.00 7.93
C GLU A 77 1.55 -7.29 8.29
N VAL A 78 0.46 -7.59 7.56
CA VAL A 78 -0.29 -8.85 7.73
C VAL A 78 0.57 -10.06 7.39
N LEU A 79 1.35 -9.98 6.30
CA LEU A 79 2.28 -11.05 5.92
C LEU A 79 3.33 -11.30 7.02
N LEU A 80 3.92 -10.25 7.60
CA LEU A 80 4.91 -10.34 8.66
C LEU A 80 4.36 -11.01 9.92
N LEU A 81 3.09 -10.76 10.27
CA LEU A 81 2.41 -11.43 11.39
C LEU A 81 2.30 -12.94 11.16
N GLY A 82 2.06 -13.38 9.92
CA GLY A 82 1.99 -14.80 9.57
C GLY A 82 3.34 -15.51 9.37
N LEU A 83 4.44 -14.76 9.20
CA LEU A 83 5.77 -15.33 8.95
C LEU A 83 6.37 -15.94 10.22
N LYS A 84 7.20 -16.99 10.09
CA LYS A 84 8.03 -17.46 11.20
C LYS A 84 9.41 -16.81 11.17
N ASP A 85 9.90 -16.37 12.33
CA ASP A 85 11.09 -15.51 12.45
C ASP A 85 12.35 -16.16 11.86
N LYS A 86 12.61 -17.43 12.18
CA LYS A 86 13.84 -18.16 11.77
C LYS A 86 13.70 -18.90 10.44
N GLN A 87 12.48 -19.25 10.06
CA GLN A 87 12.24 -20.11 8.91
C GLN A 87 11.99 -19.34 7.61
N GLY A 88 11.48 -18.11 7.69
CA GLY A 88 11.27 -17.28 6.49
C GLY A 88 10.16 -17.78 5.56
N TYR A 89 9.31 -18.68 6.05
CA TYR A 89 8.06 -19.07 5.41
C TYR A 89 6.89 -18.82 6.36
N LEU A 90 5.70 -18.64 5.79
CA LEU A 90 4.47 -18.49 6.54
C LEU A 90 4.14 -19.78 7.27
N SER A 91 3.62 -19.66 8.49
CA SER A 91 3.13 -20.83 9.24
C SER A 91 2.09 -21.61 8.43
N PHE A 92 1.24 -20.89 7.70
CA PHE A 92 0.24 -21.43 6.80
C PHE A 92 -0.09 -20.36 5.74
N TRP A 93 -0.08 -20.71 4.45
CA TRP A 93 -0.65 -19.88 3.39
C TRP A 93 -1.93 -20.57 2.93
N ASN A 94 -3.06 -19.92 3.17
CA ASN A 94 -4.39 -20.41 2.83
C ASN A 94 -5.16 -19.36 2.01
N ASP A 95 -6.38 -19.71 1.61
CA ASP A 95 -7.22 -18.84 0.82
C ASP A 95 -7.67 -17.60 1.63
N ASN A 96 -7.82 -17.73 2.96
CA ASN A 96 -8.17 -16.60 3.83
C ASN A 96 -7.10 -15.48 3.82
N ILE A 97 -5.82 -15.80 4.05
CA ILE A 97 -4.76 -14.79 3.95
C ILE A 97 -4.62 -14.28 2.51
N SER A 98 -4.75 -15.16 1.52
CA SER A 98 -4.71 -14.80 0.11
C SER A 98 -5.76 -13.73 -0.21
N TYR A 99 -7.02 -13.96 0.17
CA TYR A 99 -8.16 -13.08 -0.08
C TYR A 99 -8.08 -11.80 0.77
N ALA A 100 -7.75 -11.91 2.06
CA ALA A 100 -7.57 -10.76 2.95
C ALA A 100 -6.50 -9.78 2.45
N LEU A 101 -5.40 -10.28 1.85
CA LEU A 101 -4.37 -9.44 1.24
C LEU A 101 -4.89 -8.63 0.05
N ARG A 102 -5.89 -9.12 -0.71
CA ARG A 102 -6.53 -8.33 -1.77
C ARG A 102 -7.41 -7.23 -1.19
N GLY A 103 -8.12 -7.51 -0.09
CA GLY A 103 -8.79 -6.45 0.68
C GLY A 103 -7.81 -5.39 1.18
N CYS A 104 -6.62 -5.80 1.66
CA CYS A 104 -5.56 -4.89 2.07
C CYS A 104 -5.06 -4.00 0.92
N ILE A 105 -4.98 -4.51 -0.32
CA ILE A 105 -4.62 -3.71 -1.50
C ILE A 105 -5.63 -2.58 -1.71
N VAL A 106 -6.93 -2.88 -1.65
CA VAL A 106 -7.99 -1.87 -1.81
C VAL A 106 -7.94 -0.84 -0.67
N ILE A 107 -7.77 -1.28 0.58
CA ILE A 107 -7.62 -0.40 1.74
C ILE A 107 -6.40 0.53 1.58
N GLU A 108 -5.26 -0.01 1.16
CA GLU A 108 -4.02 0.75 1.01
C GLU A 108 -4.13 1.79 -0.13
N LEU A 109 -4.77 1.44 -1.26
CA LEU A 109 -5.07 2.39 -2.33
C LEU A 109 -5.99 3.53 -1.85
N ALA A 110 -6.97 3.22 -1.00
CA ALA A 110 -7.87 4.23 -0.42
C ALA A 110 -7.11 5.17 0.53
N PHE A 111 -6.28 4.63 1.44
CA PHE A 111 -5.47 5.48 2.33
C PHE A 111 -4.43 6.33 1.58
N ARG A 112 -3.95 5.87 0.42
CA ARG A 112 -3.06 6.63 -0.47
C ARG A 112 -3.80 7.65 -1.33
N GLY A 113 -5.13 7.72 -1.24
CA GLY A 113 -5.93 8.66 -2.00
C GLY A 113 -5.98 8.36 -3.50
N ARG A 114 -5.74 7.10 -3.91
CA ARG A 114 -5.79 6.69 -5.32
C ARG A 114 -7.20 6.30 -5.77
N ILE A 115 -8.00 5.75 -4.85
CA ILE A 115 -9.39 5.34 -5.11
C ILE A 115 -10.34 5.93 -4.06
N ALA A 116 -11.59 6.11 -4.44
CA ALA A 116 -12.67 6.53 -3.55
C ALA A 116 -14.00 5.88 -3.95
N MET A 117 -14.99 5.91 -3.06
CA MET A 117 -16.36 5.57 -3.44
C MET A 117 -16.86 6.48 -4.56
N GLU A 118 -17.64 5.90 -5.48
CA GLU A 118 -18.30 6.65 -6.54
C GLU A 118 -19.16 7.79 -5.94
N LYS A 119 -19.00 9.00 -6.48
CA LYS A 119 -19.74 10.20 -6.05
C LYS A 119 -21.21 10.23 -6.48
N ASP A 120 -21.93 9.14 -6.20
CA ASP A 120 -23.37 9.03 -6.41
C ASP A 120 -24.08 8.82 -5.06
N ALA A 121 -25.09 9.64 -4.76
CA ALA A 121 -25.91 9.48 -3.56
C ALA A 121 -26.75 8.18 -3.59
N SER A 122 -27.07 7.67 -4.79
CA SER A 122 -27.83 6.43 -4.96
C SER A 122 -27.09 5.20 -4.44
N ARG A 123 -25.76 5.25 -4.34
CA ARG A 123 -24.91 4.15 -3.81
C ARG A 123 -25.36 3.68 -2.42
N ARG A 124 -25.93 4.59 -1.61
CA ARG A 124 -26.38 4.29 -0.24
C ARG A 124 -27.54 3.29 -0.19
N ARG A 125 -28.18 3.00 -1.32
CA ARG A 125 -29.20 1.95 -1.46
C ARG A 125 -28.59 0.54 -1.43
N PHE A 126 -27.28 0.42 -1.72
CA PHE A 126 -26.57 -0.85 -1.73
C PHE A 126 -25.80 -1.06 -0.42
N PRO A 127 -25.63 -2.33 0.01
CA PRO A 127 -24.68 -2.70 1.06
C PRO A 127 -23.28 -2.14 0.78
N LEU A 128 -22.49 -1.88 1.81
CA LEU A 128 -21.20 -1.18 1.69
C LEU A 128 -20.25 -1.85 0.69
N ALA A 129 -20.11 -3.16 0.79
CA ALA A 129 -19.22 -3.93 -0.09
C ALA A 129 -19.66 -3.97 -1.56
N ASP A 130 -20.95 -3.71 -1.82
CA ASP A 130 -21.55 -3.70 -3.16
C ASP A 130 -21.52 -2.30 -3.80
N ARG A 131 -20.98 -1.30 -3.09
CA ARG A 131 -20.82 0.06 -3.63
C ARG A 131 -19.61 0.13 -4.55
N ASN A 132 -19.80 0.82 -5.67
CA ASN A 132 -18.77 1.03 -6.67
C ASN A 132 -17.67 1.98 -6.18
N ILE A 133 -16.44 1.67 -6.58
CA ILE A 133 -15.28 2.54 -6.40
C ILE A 133 -14.79 3.08 -7.75
N GLU A 134 -14.16 4.25 -7.71
CA GLU A 134 -13.54 4.90 -8.86
C GLU A 134 -12.11 5.35 -8.54
N VAL A 135 -11.26 5.37 -9.57
CA VAL A 135 -9.89 5.88 -9.49
C VAL A 135 -9.94 7.40 -9.54
N ILE A 136 -9.48 8.05 -8.47
CA ILE A 136 -9.41 9.52 -8.35
C ILE A 136 -8.03 10.07 -8.69
N ASP A 137 -6.98 9.25 -8.54
CA ASP A 137 -5.60 9.58 -8.87
C ASP A 137 -4.90 8.31 -9.36
N ASP A 138 -4.32 8.36 -10.57
CA ASP A 138 -3.62 7.26 -11.22
C ASP A 138 -2.09 7.32 -11.09
N THR A 139 -1.57 8.23 -10.26
CA THR A 139 -0.16 8.32 -9.93
C THR A 139 0.32 7.02 -9.29
N LEU A 140 1.40 6.46 -9.83
CA LEU A 140 1.98 5.21 -9.32
C LEU A 140 2.43 5.37 -7.87
N THR A 141 2.29 4.30 -7.11
CA THR A 141 2.60 4.23 -5.68
C THR A 141 4.02 3.72 -5.40
N GLY A 142 4.68 3.14 -6.42
CA GLY A 142 5.97 2.48 -6.30
C GLY A 142 5.88 1.06 -5.73
N GLU A 143 4.67 0.59 -5.38
CA GLU A 143 4.41 -0.76 -4.90
C GLU A 143 3.77 -1.58 -6.01
N VAL A 144 4.48 -2.59 -6.51
CA VAL A 144 4.12 -3.29 -7.76
C VAL A 144 2.69 -3.86 -7.75
N LEU A 145 2.21 -4.37 -6.62
CA LEU A 145 0.86 -4.93 -6.50
C LEU A 145 -0.23 -3.85 -6.48
N LEU A 146 0.04 -2.71 -5.83
CA LEU A 146 -0.89 -1.59 -5.82
C LEU A 146 -1.00 -0.97 -7.21
N ASP A 147 0.13 -0.82 -7.90
CA ASP A 147 0.20 -0.22 -9.23
C ASP A 147 -0.48 -1.08 -10.30
N GLU A 148 -0.32 -2.40 -10.21
CA GLU A 148 -1.04 -3.35 -11.07
C GLU A 148 -2.55 -3.30 -10.84
N ALA A 149 -2.99 -3.30 -9.58
CA ALA A 149 -4.39 -3.15 -9.23
C ALA A 149 -4.97 -1.82 -9.70
N LEU A 150 -4.25 -0.71 -9.49
CA LEU A 150 -4.65 0.63 -9.91
C LEU A 150 -4.80 0.73 -11.43
N LYS A 151 -3.88 0.12 -12.19
CA LYS A 151 -3.95 0.07 -13.65
C LYS A 151 -5.16 -0.72 -14.13
N MET A 152 -5.48 -1.85 -13.51
CA MET A 152 -6.71 -2.61 -13.82
C MET A 152 -7.94 -1.76 -13.51
N MET A 153 -8.01 -1.15 -12.32
CA MET A 153 -9.13 -0.30 -11.91
C MET A 153 -9.38 0.88 -12.85
N LYS A 154 -8.32 1.47 -13.39
CA LYS A 154 -8.42 2.59 -14.33
C LYS A 154 -8.95 2.20 -15.70
N GLN A 155 -8.62 0.99 -16.17
CA GLN A 155 -8.96 0.51 -17.51
C GLN A 155 -10.34 -0.16 -17.58
N SER A 156 -10.93 -0.47 -16.42
CA SER A 156 -12.22 -1.11 -16.30
C SER A 156 -13.35 -0.12 -16.04
N GLU A 157 -14.58 -0.60 -16.22
CA GLU A 157 -15.75 0.05 -15.65
C GLU A 157 -15.69 0.08 -14.11
N LYS A 158 -16.43 1.01 -13.52
CA LYS A 158 -16.56 1.10 -12.06
C LYS A 158 -17.26 -0.17 -11.55
N MET A 159 -16.64 -0.81 -10.57
CA MET A 159 -17.13 -2.05 -9.96
C MET A 159 -17.11 -1.93 -8.44
N SER A 160 -17.86 -2.81 -7.79
CA SER A 160 -17.95 -2.83 -6.33
C SER A 160 -16.65 -3.25 -5.65
N VAL A 161 -16.50 -2.86 -4.38
CA VAL A 161 -15.37 -3.28 -3.53
C VAL A 161 -15.27 -4.81 -3.49
N ALA A 162 -16.37 -5.52 -3.26
CA ALA A 162 -16.39 -6.99 -3.25
C ALA A 162 -15.93 -7.57 -4.59
N THR A 163 -16.46 -7.05 -5.70
CA THR A 163 -16.10 -7.52 -7.05
C THR A 163 -14.61 -7.36 -7.31
N TRP A 164 -13.99 -6.24 -6.92
CA TRP A 164 -12.55 -6.05 -7.08
C TRP A 164 -11.72 -7.04 -6.28
N ILE A 165 -12.12 -7.34 -5.05
CA ILE A 165 -11.43 -8.33 -4.20
C ILE A 165 -11.56 -9.72 -4.82
N ASP A 166 -12.75 -10.10 -5.30
CA ASP A 166 -12.98 -11.40 -5.97
C ASP A 166 -12.18 -11.55 -7.26
N LEU A 167 -12.18 -10.52 -8.12
CA LEU A 167 -11.42 -10.49 -9.37
C LEU A 167 -9.91 -10.65 -9.12
N MET A 168 -9.36 -9.89 -8.17
CA MET A 168 -7.92 -9.94 -7.84
C MET A 168 -7.51 -11.23 -7.13
N SER A 169 -8.45 -11.92 -6.48
CA SER A 169 -8.24 -13.22 -5.84
C SER A 169 -8.40 -14.38 -6.82
N GLY A 170 -9.20 -14.20 -7.87
CA GLY A 170 -9.53 -15.24 -8.84
C GLY A 170 -10.79 -16.04 -8.46
N GLU A 171 -11.63 -15.53 -7.55
CA GLU A 171 -12.87 -16.17 -7.08
C GLU A 171 -14.07 -15.91 -8.00
N THR A 172 -13.85 -15.16 -9.09
CA THR A 172 -14.88 -14.78 -10.05
C THR A 172 -15.06 -15.81 -11.17
N TRP A 173 -16.29 -16.01 -11.63
CA TRP A 173 -16.62 -16.81 -12.81
C TRP A 173 -16.63 -16.00 -14.12
N ASN A 174 -16.29 -14.70 -14.08
CA ASN A 174 -16.30 -13.85 -15.26
C ASN A 174 -15.10 -14.13 -16.18
N LEU A 175 -15.32 -14.93 -17.23
CA LEU A 175 -14.29 -15.31 -18.22
C LEU A 175 -13.63 -14.10 -18.90
N MET A 176 -14.35 -13.00 -19.10
CA MET A 176 -13.80 -11.79 -19.74
C MET A 176 -12.81 -11.06 -18.84
N LYS A 177 -12.82 -11.33 -17.53
CA LYS A 177 -11.97 -10.70 -16.51
C LYS A 177 -11.04 -11.69 -15.80
N ILE A 178 -10.83 -12.88 -16.36
CA ILE A 178 -9.95 -13.91 -15.80
C ILE A 178 -8.48 -13.45 -15.65
N GLY A 179 -8.08 -12.45 -16.46
CA GLY A 179 -6.75 -11.85 -16.40
C GLY A 179 -6.52 -10.92 -15.21
N TYR A 180 -7.54 -10.67 -14.37
CA TYR A 180 -7.47 -9.67 -13.29
C TYR A 180 -6.91 -10.26 -11.99
N GLN A 181 -6.74 -11.57 -11.93
CA GLN A 181 -6.15 -12.25 -10.78
C GLN A 181 -4.69 -11.82 -10.61
N LEU A 182 -4.37 -11.30 -9.43
CA LEU A 182 -2.99 -10.99 -9.06
C LEU A 182 -2.23 -12.29 -8.79
N LYS A 183 -1.15 -12.51 -9.54
CA LYS A 183 -0.32 -13.72 -9.46
C LYS A 183 0.94 -13.48 -8.62
N GLN A 184 1.42 -14.56 -8.01
CA GLN A 184 2.68 -14.58 -7.23
C GLN A 184 2.73 -13.51 -6.12
N VAL A 185 1.57 -13.24 -5.50
CA VAL A 185 1.43 -12.19 -4.48
C VAL A 185 2.39 -12.42 -3.32
N ARG A 186 2.50 -13.67 -2.85
CA ARG A 186 3.40 -14.03 -1.75
C ARG A 186 4.86 -13.72 -2.08
N GLU A 187 5.33 -14.17 -3.24
CA GLU A 187 6.73 -14.00 -3.67
C GLU A 187 7.05 -12.54 -3.91
N ARG A 188 6.12 -11.78 -4.49
CA ARG A 188 6.28 -10.33 -4.74
C ARG A 188 6.30 -9.52 -3.45
N LEU A 189 5.45 -9.84 -2.48
CA LEU A 189 5.50 -9.22 -1.15
C LEU A 189 6.79 -9.58 -0.40
N ALA A 190 7.24 -10.84 -0.47
CA ALA A 190 8.52 -11.24 0.12
C ALA A 190 9.70 -10.48 -0.51
N LYS A 191 9.69 -10.31 -1.84
CA LYS A 191 10.69 -9.50 -2.55
C LYS A 191 10.65 -8.04 -2.08
N GLY A 192 9.47 -7.43 -1.97
CA GLY A 192 9.33 -6.06 -1.44
C GLY A 192 9.90 -5.90 -0.03
N LEU A 193 9.65 -6.87 0.85
CA LEU A 193 10.22 -6.91 2.20
C LEU A 193 11.73 -7.11 2.24
N VAL A 194 12.31 -7.85 1.26
CA VAL A 194 13.77 -7.97 1.09
C VAL A 194 14.36 -6.62 0.64
N ASP A 195 13.75 -5.99 -0.36
CA ASP A 195 14.20 -4.69 -0.89
C ASP A 195 14.11 -3.57 0.18
N LYS A 196 13.18 -3.70 1.14
CA LYS A 196 13.02 -2.83 2.33
C LYS A 196 13.97 -3.16 3.49
N GLY A 197 14.76 -4.24 3.37
CA GLY A 197 15.72 -4.70 4.38
C GLY A 197 15.11 -5.40 5.59
N ILE A 198 13.83 -5.79 5.54
CA ILE A 198 13.14 -6.46 6.65
C ILE A 198 13.39 -7.97 6.61
N LEU A 199 13.39 -8.55 5.42
CA LEU A 199 13.80 -9.92 5.18
C LEU A 199 15.19 -9.93 4.54
N ARG A 200 15.90 -11.06 4.69
CA ARG A 200 17.11 -11.34 3.90
C ARG A 200 16.88 -12.58 3.06
N THR A 201 17.57 -12.68 1.94
CA THR A 201 17.54 -13.89 1.11
C THR A 201 18.62 -14.85 1.59
N GLU A 202 18.20 -16.04 2.02
CA GLU A 202 19.10 -17.15 2.35
C GLU A 202 18.83 -18.33 1.41
N LYS A 203 19.91 -18.89 0.87
CA LYS A 203 19.86 -20.13 0.09
C LYS A 203 19.96 -21.31 1.04
N ARG A 204 18.88 -22.10 1.17
CA ARG A 204 18.89 -23.37 1.91
C ARG A 204 19.10 -24.51 0.95
N ASN A 205 20.15 -25.29 1.20
CA ASN A 205 20.47 -26.46 0.38
C ASN A 205 19.74 -27.67 0.97
N PHE A 206 18.87 -28.28 0.17
CA PHE A 206 18.29 -29.58 0.45
C PHE A 206 19.06 -30.64 -0.35
N LEU A 207 18.89 -31.92 0.03
CA LEU A 207 19.63 -33.03 -0.60
C LEU A 207 19.49 -33.07 -2.13
N LEU A 208 18.35 -32.61 -2.67
CA LEU A 208 18.02 -32.71 -4.09
C LEU A 208 17.85 -31.36 -4.81
N PHE A 209 17.80 -30.25 -4.08
CA PHE A 209 17.58 -28.93 -4.66
C PHE A 209 17.94 -27.83 -3.66
N ASP A 210 18.15 -26.63 -4.18
CA ASP A 210 18.31 -25.44 -3.34
C ASP A 210 17.02 -24.62 -3.34
N MET A 211 16.64 -24.09 -2.18
CA MET A 211 15.46 -23.26 -2.02
C MET A 211 15.85 -21.90 -1.47
N ALA A 212 15.39 -20.84 -2.14
CA ALA A 212 15.47 -19.49 -1.58
C ALA A 212 14.47 -19.37 -0.41
N THR A 213 14.97 -18.93 0.74
CA THR A 213 14.17 -18.65 1.93
C THR A 213 14.39 -17.21 2.37
N HIS A 214 13.38 -16.63 3.01
CA HIS A 214 13.38 -15.21 3.34
C HIS A 214 13.21 -14.99 4.85
N PRO A 215 14.17 -15.38 5.71
CA PRO A 215 14.06 -15.16 7.15
C PRO A 215 14.10 -13.68 7.51
N VAL A 216 13.57 -13.36 8.69
CA VAL A 216 13.50 -11.98 9.20
C VAL A 216 14.89 -11.50 9.56
N ALA A 217 15.33 -10.41 8.93
CA ALA A 217 16.59 -9.73 9.20
C ALA A 217 16.41 -8.65 10.28
N ASP A 218 15.40 -7.79 10.13
CA ASP A 218 15.01 -6.80 11.13
C ASP A 218 13.82 -7.30 11.94
N GLY A 219 14.10 -7.86 13.13
CA GLY A 219 13.07 -8.27 14.07
C GLY A 219 12.29 -7.09 14.69
N GLY A 220 12.84 -5.87 14.61
CA GLY A 220 12.23 -4.65 15.16
C GLY A 220 10.92 -4.29 14.47
N ALA A 221 10.84 -4.47 13.14
CA ALA A 221 9.60 -4.27 12.38
C ALA A 221 8.46 -5.14 12.90
N LYS A 222 8.74 -6.43 13.06
CA LYS A 222 7.73 -7.39 13.50
C LYS A 222 7.32 -7.17 14.95
N GLU A 223 8.27 -6.88 15.83
CA GLU A 223 7.96 -6.59 17.24
C GLU A 223 7.17 -5.28 17.39
N GLU A 224 7.40 -4.29 16.53
CA GLU A 224 6.60 -3.06 16.48
C GLU A 224 5.14 -3.36 16.13
N ILE A 225 4.89 -4.14 15.09
CA ILE A 225 3.55 -4.54 14.68
C ILE A 225 2.87 -5.35 15.81
N ARG A 226 3.56 -6.33 16.40
CA ARG A 226 3.04 -7.12 17.54
C ARG A 226 2.69 -6.25 18.74
N ARG A 227 3.54 -5.28 19.07
CA ARG A 227 3.27 -4.32 20.15
C ARG A 227 2.06 -3.44 19.81
N ARG A 228 1.92 -2.98 18.57
CA ARG A 228 0.77 -2.19 18.14
C ARG A 228 -0.54 -2.97 18.21
N VAL A 229 -0.54 -4.23 17.77
CA VAL A 229 -1.69 -5.16 17.92
C VAL A 229 -2.06 -5.31 19.40
N ARG A 230 -1.09 -5.66 20.25
CA ARG A 230 -1.33 -5.82 21.70
C ARG A 230 -1.85 -4.52 22.33
N ASN A 231 -1.29 -3.37 21.96
CA ASN A 231 -1.74 -2.08 22.48
C ASN A 231 -3.21 -1.83 22.15
N ILE A 232 -3.63 -2.05 20.91
CA ILE A 232 -5.02 -1.86 20.46
C ILE A 232 -5.98 -2.83 21.14
N LEU A 233 -5.56 -4.08 21.35
CA LEU A 233 -6.44 -5.16 21.81
C LEU A 233 -6.43 -5.42 23.32
N THR A 234 -5.56 -4.77 24.08
CA THR A 234 -5.45 -5.04 25.53
C THR A 234 -5.46 -3.80 26.41
N GLN A 235 -5.08 -2.64 25.89
CA GLN A 235 -4.98 -1.42 26.69
C GLN A 235 -6.34 -0.72 26.80
N ARG A 236 -6.68 -0.23 27.99
CA ARG A 236 -7.87 0.60 28.19
C ARG A 236 -7.79 1.91 27.41
N THR A 237 -6.61 2.51 27.34
CA THR A 237 -6.33 3.74 26.60
C THR A 237 -5.25 3.44 25.58
N VAL A 238 -5.57 3.59 24.29
CA VAL A 238 -4.64 3.31 23.20
C VAL A 238 -3.86 4.57 22.87
N VAL A 239 -2.53 4.44 22.91
CA VAL A 239 -1.59 5.47 22.49
C VAL A 239 -0.63 4.85 21.47
N LEU A 240 -0.55 5.46 20.29
CA LEU A 240 0.33 5.02 19.20
C LEU A 240 1.59 5.87 19.16
N ASN A 241 2.69 5.31 19.68
CA ASN A 241 3.99 5.97 19.64
C ASN A 241 4.52 6.04 18.20
N GLY A 242 5.16 7.14 17.84
CA GLY A 242 5.85 7.26 16.55
C GLY A 242 6.93 6.19 16.37
N SER A 243 6.99 5.61 15.17
CA SER A 243 8.05 4.69 14.78
C SER A 243 8.40 4.88 13.30
N GLN A 244 9.51 4.29 12.84
CA GLN A 244 9.86 4.28 11.42
C GLN A 244 8.81 3.56 10.54
N PHE A 245 7.96 2.72 11.15
CA PHE A 245 6.92 1.96 10.46
C PHE A 245 5.55 2.65 10.56
N LEU A 246 5.34 3.45 11.60
CA LEU A 246 4.16 4.29 11.79
C LEU A 246 4.56 5.70 12.24
N PRO A 247 4.99 6.57 11.30
CA PRO A 247 5.40 7.93 11.59
C PRO A 247 4.27 8.76 12.23
N GLU A 248 4.61 9.74 13.05
CA GLU A 248 3.60 10.61 13.70
C GLU A 248 2.89 11.54 12.71
N SER A 249 3.57 11.90 11.63
CA SER A 249 3.03 12.71 10.54
C SER A 249 2.10 11.94 9.59
N LEU A 250 1.97 10.63 9.76
CA LEU A 250 1.13 9.81 8.91
C LEU A 250 -0.35 10.12 9.19
N GLU A 251 -1.16 10.21 8.16
CA GLU A 251 -2.61 10.36 8.29
C GLU A 251 -3.29 9.03 8.62
N PHE A 252 -4.39 9.09 9.37
CA PHE A 252 -5.23 7.93 9.71
C PHE A 252 -4.46 6.80 10.41
N ARG A 253 -3.55 7.14 11.34
CA ARG A 253 -2.70 6.17 12.07
C ARG A 253 -3.54 5.18 12.85
N TYR A 254 -4.58 5.65 13.54
CA TYR A 254 -5.46 4.78 14.30
C TYR A 254 -6.29 3.91 13.37
N MET A 255 -6.87 4.49 12.31
CA MET A 255 -7.66 3.72 11.35
C MET A 255 -6.83 2.67 10.59
N ARG A 256 -5.60 3.00 10.17
CA ARG A 256 -4.64 2.03 9.57
C ARG A 256 -4.33 0.89 10.52
N SER A 257 -4.15 1.20 11.81
CA SER A 257 -3.84 0.16 12.80
C SER A 257 -5.04 -0.73 13.11
N ILE A 258 -6.26 -0.18 13.12
CA ILE A 258 -7.50 -0.97 13.21
C ILE A 258 -7.66 -1.86 11.97
N ALA A 259 -7.47 -1.30 10.78
CA ALA A 259 -7.53 -2.06 9.53
C ALA A 259 -6.52 -3.21 9.52
N MET A 260 -5.30 -3.00 10.05
CA MET A 260 -4.28 -4.04 10.19
C MET A 260 -4.70 -5.16 11.14
N VAL A 261 -5.29 -4.82 12.30
CA VAL A 261 -5.81 -5.82 13.25
C VAL A 261 -6.95 -6.62 12.62
N CYS A 262 -7.93 -5.95 12.03
CA CYS A 262 -9.07 -6.60 11.37
C CYS A 262 -8.65 -7.46 10.18
N ALA A 263 -7.70 -7.01 9.37
CA ALA A 263 -7.16 -7.80 8.26
C ALA A 263 -6.38 -9.02 8.76
N ALA A 264 -5.58 -8.87 9.82
CA ALA A 264 -4.86 -9.98 10.44
C ALA A 264 -5.80 -11.03 11.05
N TYR A 265 -6.95 -10.58 11.56
CA TYR A 265 -8.03 -11.47 12.02
C TYR A 265 -8.64 -12.26 10.87
N ALA A 266 -9.14 -11.58 9.83
CA ALA A 266 -9.67 -12.24 8.64
C ALA A 266 -8.66 -13.16 7.93
N ALA A 267 -7.37 -12.83 7.99
CA ALA A 267 -6.29 -13.66 7.45
C ALA A 267 -5.90 -14.86 8.33
N ASN A 268 -6.53 -15.04 9.50
CA ASN A 268 -6.19 -16.07 10.48
C ASN A 268 -4.71 -16.04 10.95
N VAL A 269 -4.12 -14.85 11.03
CA VAL A 269 -2.73 -14.65 11.51
C VAL A 269 -2.62 -13.81 12.78
N LEU A 270 -3.73 -13.25 13.27
CA LEU A 270 -3.76 -12.42 14.48
C LEU A 270 -3.21 -13.14 15.72
N GLU A 271 -3.51 -14.44 15.88
CA GLU A 271 -3.08 -15.22 17.05
C GLU A 271 -1.56 -15.19 17.25
N ASN A 272 -0.79 -15.14 16.15
CA ASN A 272 0.67 -15.09 16.20
C ASN A 272 1.21 -13.84 16.91
N ALA A 273 0.43 -12.75 16.95
CA ALA A 273 0.78 -11.52 17.68
C ALA A 273 0.40 -11.59 19.18
N LEU A 274 -0.55 -12.46 19.51
CA LEU A 274 -1.11 -12.61 20.86
C LEU A 274 -0.53 -13.82 21.61
N ALA A 275 0.37 -14.59 20.98
CA ALA A 275 0.93 -15.82 21.53
C ALA A 275 1.61 -15.65 22.91
N SER A 276 2.06 -14.44 23.26
CA SER A 276 2.63 -14.16 24.58
C SER A 276 1.59 -13.93 25.69
N LEU A 277 0.30 -13.83 25.35
CA LEU A 277 -0.77 -13.55 26.29
C LEU A 277 -1.36 -14.85 26.87
N GLY A 278 -1.83 -14.78 28.11
CA GLY A 278 -2.59 -15.87 28.73
C GLY A 278 -3.92 -16.14 27.99
N HIS A 279 -4.51 -17.31 28.20
CA HIS A 279 -5.73 -17.76 27.49
C HIS A 279 -6.87 -16.74 27.57
N GLU A 280 -7.22 -16.29 28.77
CA GLU A 280 -8.30 -15.32 29.01
C GLU A 280 -8.04 -13.97 28.32
N ALA A 281 -6.79 -13.50 28.33
CA ALA A 281 -6.42 -12.25 27.67
C ALA A 281 -6.49 -12.37 26.14
N ARG A 282 -6.21 -13.56 25.58
CA ARG A 282 -6.38 -13.84 24.15
C ARG A 282 -7.85 -13.84 23.76
N GLU A 283 -8.71 -14.53 24.51
CA GLU A 283 -10.17 -14.53 24.24
C GLU A 283 -10.75 -13.11 24.27
N ARG A 284 -10.35 -12.29 25.27
CA ARG A 284 -10.75 -10.88 25.33
C ARG A 284 -10.24 -10.07 24.14
N ALA A 285 -9.01 -10.33 23.67
CA ALA A 285 -8.46 -9.67 22.49
C ALA A 285 -9.19 -10.04 21.19
N PHE A 286 -9.64 -11.29 21.05
CA PHE A 286 -10.48 -11.72 19.92
C PHE A 286 -11.86 -11.07 19.97
N ALA A 287 -12.55 -11.12 21.10
CA ALA A 287 -13.84 -10.43 21.28
C ALA A 287 -13.73 -8.93 21.00
N GLN A 288 -12.64 -8.30 21.44
CA GLN A 288 -12.34 -6.90 21.12
C GLN A 288 -12.13 -6.69 19.62
N THR A 289 -11.54 -7.64 18.91
CA THR A 289 -11.36 -7.56 17.45
C THR A 289 -12.69 -7.67 16.72
N ASP A 290 -13.60 -8.55 17.18
CA ASP A 290 -14.96 -8.65 16.66
C ASP A 290 -15.74 -7.34 16.84
N ASP A 291 -15.65 -6.72 18.04
CA ASP A 291 -16.26 -5.41 18.31
C ASP A 291 -15.71 -4.33 17.38
N LEU A 292 -14.38 -4.25 17.21
CA LEU A 292 -13.75 -3.31 16.29
C LEU A 292 -14.21 -3.58 14.84
N LEU A 293 -14.22 -4.83 14.41
CA LEU A 293 -14.65 -5.16 13.06
C LEU A 293 -16.13 -4.79 12.84
N ALA A 294 -17.02 -5.04 13.79
CA ALA A 294 -18.42 -4.64 13.72
C ALA A 294 -18.59 -3.11 13.68
N ASP A 295 -17.86 -2.36 14.52
CA ASP A 295 -17.97 -0.91 14.59
C ASP A 295 -17.40 -0.19 13.35
N TYR A 296 -16.31 -0.70 12.78
CA TYR A 296 -15.61 -0.07 11.65
C TYR A 296 -15.95 -0.69 10.27
N SER A 297 -16.78 -1.74 10.22
CA SER A 297 -17.33 -2.30 8.97
C SER A 297 -18.60 -1.59 8.48
N GLN A 298 -18.99 -0.48 9.12
CA GLN A 298 -20.13 0.35 8.76
C GLN A 298 -19.71 1.81 8.52
N TRP A 299 -20.50 2.54 7.72
CA TRP A 299 -20.25 3.94 7.40
C TRP A 299 -21.52 4.80 7.60
N PRO A 300 -21.44 5.92 8.36
CA PRO A 300 -20.29 6.39 9.14
C PRO A 300 -19.85 5.38 10.21
N PHE A 301 -18.58 5.46 10.64
CA PHE A 301 -18.04 4.55 11.66
C PHE A 301 -18.87 4.55 12.95
N GLY A 302 -18.93 3.39 13.61
CA GLY A 302 -19.59 3.20 14.88
C GLY A 302 -19.05 4.15 15.95
N LYS A 303 -19.95 4.78 16.70
CA LYS A 303 -19.60 5.69 17.81
C LYS A 303 -19.61 5.01 19.18
N LYS A 304 -19.77 3.69 19.22
CA LYS A 304 -19.90 2.98 20.49
C LYS A 304 -18.52 2.81 21.12
N ALA A 305 -18.44 3.05 22.43
CA ALA A 305 -17.31 2.56 23.19
C ALA A 305 -17.41 1.04 23.24
N THR A 306 -16.28 0.38 23.02
CA THR A 306 -16.11 -1.06 23.18
C THR A 306 -16.64 -1.49 24.55
N GLN A 307 -17.57 -2.43 24.57
CA GLN A 307 -18.32 -2.79 25.79
C GLN A 307 -17.39 -3.31 26.90
N ASN A 308 -16.22 -3.81 26.50
CA ASN A 308 -15.22 -4.45 27.35
C ASN A 308 -14.19 -3.48 27.95
N GLY A 309 -14.31 -2.16 27.70
CA GLY A 309 -13.45 -1.12 28.26
C GLY A 309 -12.02 -1.07 27.70
N ILE A 310 -11.70 -1.87 26.68
CA ILE A 310 -10.42 -1.87 25.96
C ILE A 310 -10.49 -0.86 24.81
N GLY A 311 -9.54 0.06 24.71
CA GLY A 311 -9.55 1.08 23.67
C GLY A 311 -10.68 2.10 23.79
N ALA A 312 -11.05 2.47 25.01
CA ALA A 312 -12.16 3.38 25.29
C ALA A 312 -12.04 4.75 24.59
N ASN A 313 -10.82 5.19 24.28
CA ASN A 313 -10.53 6.43 23.56
C ASN A 313 -10.50 6.29 22.03
N LEU A 314 -10.54 5.08 21.47
CA LEU A 314 -10.47 4.86 20.02
C LEU A 314 -11.59 5.56 19.24
N PRO A 315 -12.88 5.49 19.65
CA PRO A 315 -13.94 6.16 18.91
C PRO A 315 -13.72 7.68 18.82
N GLN A 316 -13.20 8.30 19.88
CA GLN A 316 -12.89 9.73 19.87
C GLN A 316 -11.75 10.04 18.90
N LEU A 317 -10.64 9.30 19.00
CA LEU A 317 -9.46 9.49 18.15
C LEU A 317 -9.78 9.28 16.66
N ILE A 318 -10.58 8.27 16.33
CA ILE A 318 -11.00 8.04 14.95
C ILE A 318 -11.90 9.17 14.46
N ASN A 319 -12.82 9.66 15.29
CA ASN A 319 -13.63 10.83 14.91
C ASN A 319 -12.76 12.08 14.69
N GLU A 320 -11.71 12.28 15.48
CA GLU A 320 -10.73 13.36 15.28
C GLU A 320 -9.99 13.18 13.94
N GLU A 321 -9.53 11.97 13.60
CA GLU A 321 -8.90 11.67 12.31
C GLU A 321 -9.87 11.91 11.13
N VAL A 322 -11.12 11.45 11.23
CA VAL A 322 -12.17 11.67 10.21
C VAL A 322 -12.47 13.15 10.04
N ASN A 323 -12.59 13.89 11.15
CA ASN A 323 -12.86 15.33 11.12
C ASN A 323 -11.69 16.15 10.56
N SER A 324 -10.45 15.69 10.75
CA SER A 324 -9.26 16.29 10.16
C SER A 324 -9.15 16.01 8.65
N GLY A 325 -9.71 14.89 8.18
CA GLY A 325 -9.65 14.44 6.78
C GLY A 325 -11.01 14.45 6.07
N LYS A 326 -11.81 15.51 6.22
CA LYS A 326 -13.17 15.61 5.63
C LYS A 326 -13.18 15.48 4.10
N ASP A 327 -12.10 15.87 3.45
CA ASP A 327 -11.90 15.70 2.01
C ASP A 327 -11.72 14.23 1.59
N LYS A 328 -11.48 13.34 2.56
CA LYS A 328 -11.19 11.91 2.37
C LYS A 328 -12.29 10.97 2.87
N GLU A 329 -13.49 11.49 3.15
CA GLU A 329 -14.63 10.69 3.62
C GLU A 329 -14.98 9.53 2.69
N LEU A 330 -14.93 9.75 1.37
CA LEU A 330 -15.26 8.71 0.38
C LEU A 330 -14.21 7.59 0.34
N GLN A 331 -12.95 7.90 0.68
CA GLN A 331 -11.85 6.96 0.79
C GLN A 331 -12.00 6.13 2.07
N LEU A 332 -12.38 6.76 3.18
CA LEU A 332 -12.68 6.04 4.43
C LEU A 332 -13.92 5.15 4.31
N GLU A 333 -14.92 5.55 3.51
CA GLU A 333 -16.05 4.68 3.16
C GLU A 333 -15.60 3.40 2.42
N VAL A 334 -14.55 3.47 1.57
CA VAL A 334 -13.92 2.27 0.94
C VAL A 334 -13.30 1.38 2.01
N VAL A 335 -12.57 1.96 2.98
CA VAL A 335 -11.97 1.18 4.08
C VAL A 335 -13.06 0.42 4.84
N ALA A 336 -14.15 1.09 5.21
CA ALA A 336 -15.29 0.46 5.88
C ALA A 336 -15.90 -0.68 5.05
N ALA A 337 -16.04 -0.49 3.73
CA ALA A 337 -16.55 -1.51 2.83
C ALA A 337 -15.63 -2.73 2.73
N CYS A 338 -14.30 -2.55 2.72
CA CYS A 338 -13.36 -3.67 2.77
C CYS A 338 -13.45 -4.43 4.10
N LEU A 339 -13.58 -3.73 5.23
CA LEU A 339 -13.80 -4.37 6.53
C LEU A 339 -15.14 -5.14 6.58
N SER A 340 -16.17 -4.64 5.90
CA SER A 340 -17.45 -5.37 5.71
C SER A 340 -17.32 -6.62 4.82
N VAL A 341 -16.31 -6.70 3.96
CA VAL A 341 -15.98 -7.96 3.26
C VAL A 341 -15.34 -8.95 4.23
N PHE A 342 -14.46 -8.46 5.12
CA PHE A 342 -13.78 -9.31 6.12
C PHE A 342 -14.73 -9.98 7.12
N THR A 343 -15.87 -9.36 7.46
CA THR A 343 -16.89 -10.01 8.31
C THR A 343 -17.55 -11.23 7.67
N ARG A 344 -17.44 -11.38 6.34
CA ARG A 344 -18.07 -12.47 5.58
C ARG A 344 -17.09 -13.55 5.16
N LEU A 345 -15.79 -13.40 5.47
CA LEU A 345 -14.77 -14.37 5.07
C LEU A 345 -14.96 -15.75 5.71
N ASP A 346 -15.50 -15.82 6.93
CA ASP A 346 -15.83 -17.11 7.57
C ASP A 346 -16.95 -17.88 6.86
N SER A 347 -17.72 -17.21 5.99
CA SER A 347 -18.79 -17.85 5.20
C SER A 347 -18.36 -18.30 3.80
N LEU A 348 -17.10 -18.04 3.41
CA LEU A 348 -16.52 -18.45 2.12
C LEU A 348 -15.84 -19.83 2.19
N LEU A 349 -15.78 -20.44 3.38
CA LEU A 349 -15.34 -21.81 3.66
C LEU A 349 -16.55 -22.68 4.03
#